data_AF-A0A4V1WNE9-F1
#
_entry.id   AF-A0A4V1WNE9-F1
#
_cell.length_a   1.000
_cell.length_b   1.000
_cell.length_c   1.000
_cell.angle_alpha   90.00
_cell.angle_beta   90.00
_cell.angle_gamma   90.00
#
_symmetry.space_group_name_H-M   'P 1'
#
loop_
_entity.id
_entity.type
_entity.pdbx_description
1 polymer ?
#
loop_
_entity_poly.entity_id
_entity_poly.type
_entity_poly.pdbx_seq_one_letter_code
_entity_poly.pdbx_strand_id
1 'polypeptide(L)'
;MRPSNLVFAAVGLLSPIATSALELNVDDPASIREATKVVAAGLREWYTGDRPGDVPGNLPDPYYWWLCGAMFNSFIDYWYYTGDDTYNAITRQAMVHQIGNPKAFMPDNQTSTLGNDDQAFWGMTAMSAAETKLPDVEGEMSWLSLAIAVFNTQAPRWNTQTCGGGLNWQIFRFNNGFDYKNTISNGAFFNIAARLAKYTGNATYVEWAERAWDWQYSVGLISPDYHFFDGTSERQNCTEKNHIQWTYNAGIHMSGVAALWNMSETNGDAEAAGRWRERLGGIINGTDIFFNAEGAPGVMIEMACERNGLCDHDQRSFKAYLSRWMGYTMLSAPWTRDRIMPKLRTSAAAAAQQCSAGKGGCGLRWWRGGVNDGEVGVGEQMSALEVMQNLLVDQVSGPVGLDTGGISENDPTAGSDGGNVRIEHDAITTGDKAGAAILTIVVFAVFLGGGGWLIMSE
;
A
#
# COMPACT_ATOMS: atom_id res chain seq x y z
N MET A 1 72.41 -7.43 16.12
CA MET A 1 71.92 -7.28 14.73
C MET A 1 70.41 -7.51 14.76
N ARG A 2 69.62 -6.47 14.46
CA ARG A 2 68.14 -6.49 14.54
C ARG A 2 67.56 -7.06 13.24
N PRO A 3 66.57 -7.97 13.26
CA PRO A 3 65.85 -8.36 12.05
C PRO A 3 64.78 -7.30 11.72
N SER A 4 64.70 -6.91 10.45
CA SER A 4 63.72 -5.95 9.94
C SER A 4 62.39 -6.65 9.63
N ASN A 5 61.30 -6.16 10.22
CA ASN A 5 59.94 -6.55 9.83
C ASN A 5 59.50 -5.69 8.63
N LEU A 6 59.37 -6.32 7.47
CA LEU A 6 58.69 -5.75 6.30
C LEU A 6 57.18 -5.97 6.48
N VAL A 7 56.47 -4.88 6.79
CA VAL A 7 55.00 -4.83 6.80
C VAL A 7 54.54 -4.57 5.36
N PHE A 8 53.90 -5.55 4.73
CA PHE A 8 53.14 -5.35 3.49
C PHE A 8 51.83 -4.63 3.82
N ALA A 9 51.76 -3.33 3.50
CA ALA A 9 50.50 -2.60 3.48
C ALA A 9 49.75 -2.95 2.19
N ALA A 10 48.74 -3.82 2.29
CA ALA A 10 47.75 -4.01 1.24
C ALA A 10 46.80 -2.80 1.24
N VAL A 11 47.11 -1.80 0.42
CA VAL A 11 46.16 -0.74 0.07
C VAL A 11 45.15 -1.36 -0.89
N GLY A 12 44.01 -1.78 -0.36
CA GLY A 12 42.85 -2.14 -1.19
C GLY A 12 42.35 -0.89 -1.91
N LEU A 13 42.62 -0.81 -3.21
CA LEU A 13 41.95 0.12 -4.12
C LEU A 13 40.47 -0.26 -4.18
N LEU A 14 39.66 0.34 -3.31
CA LEU A 14 38.23 0.46 -3.53
C LEU A 14 38.04 1.38 -4.73
N SER A 15 37.98 0.79 -5.93
CA SER A 15 37.46 1.50 -7.09
C SER A 15 36.00 1.82 -6.79
N PRO A 16 35.56 3.09 -6.85
CA PRO A 16 34.15 3.38 -6.82
C PRO A 16 33.53 2.66 -8.01
N ILE A 17 32.57 1.77 -7.75
CA ILE A 17 31.70 1.30 -8.82
C ILE A 17 31.00 2.55 -9.31
N ALA A 18 31.42 3.08 -10.45
CA ALA A 18 30.67 4.09 -11.16
C ALA A 18 29.40 3.42 -11.67
N THR A 19 28.39 3.31 -10.80
CA THR A 19 27.04 3.00 -11.21
C THR A 19 26.56 4.20 -12.01
N SER A 20 26.46 4.04 -13.32
CA SER A 20 25.85 5.05 -14.19
C SER A 20 24.42 5.28 -13.69
N ALA A 21 24.08 6.54 -13.40
CA ALA A 21 22.70 6.94 -13.16
C ALA A 21 21.82 6.52 -14.34
N LEU A 22 20.54 6.23 -14.08
CA LEU A 22 19.58 5.99 -15.15
C LEU A 22 19.38 7.27 -15.96
N GLU A 23 19.60 7.18 -17.28
CA GLU A 23 19.21 8.24 -18.20
C GLU A 23 17.68 8.24 -18.36
N LEU A 24 17.03 9.31 -17.89
CA LEU A 24 15.59 9.52 -18.04
C LEU A 24 15.32 10.86 -18.72
N ASN A 25 14.80 10.80 -19.94
CA ASN A 25 14.12 11.92 -20.57
C ASN A 25 12.62 11.82 -20.27
N VAL A 26 12.13 12.70 -19.40
CA VAL A 26 10.73 12.73 -18.95
C VAL A 26 9.72 13.11 -20.05
N ASP A 27 10.20 13.58 -21.21
CA ASP A 27 9.38 13.91 -22.38
C ASP A 27 9.34 12.81 -23.45
N ASP A 28 10.15 11.76 -23.30
CA ASP A 28 10.25 10.68 -24.27
C ASP A 28 9.68 9.37 -23.69
N PRO A 29 8.50 8.92 -24.15
CA PRO A 29 7.91 7.64 -23.73
C PRO A 29 8.84 6.44 -23.90
N ALA A 30 9.75 6.44 -24.89
CA ALA A 30 10.70 5.34 -25.07
C ALA A 30 11.76 5.35 -23.95
N SER A 31 12.31 6.52 -23.63
CA SER A 31 13.23 6.69 -22.50
C SER A 31 12.58 6.30 -21.16
N ILE A 32 11.32 6.67 -20.93
CA ILE A 32 10.58 6.28 -19.72
C ILE A 32 10.38 4.76 -19.64
N ARG A 33 10.00 4.10 -20.74
CA ARG A 33 9.87 2.63 -20.79
C ARG A 33 11.20 1.93 -20.49
N GLU A 34 12.31 2.41 -21.03
CA GLU A 34 13.63 1.81 -20.77
C GLU A 34 14.05 1.99 -19.31
N ALA A 35 13.89 3.19 -18.74
CA ALA A 35 14.22 3.43 -17.33
C ALA A 35 13.36 2.58 -16.38
N THR A 36 12.03 2.54 -16.61
CA THR A 36 11.11 1.75 -15.79
C THR A 36 11.36 0.26 -15.90
N LYS A 37 11.76 -0.25 -17.07
CA LYS A 37 12.18 -1.65 -17.25
C LYS A 37 13.36 -2.01 -16.35
N VAL A 38 14.36 -1.13 -16.25
CA VAL A 38 15.52 -1.36 -15.37
C VAL A 38 15.11 -1.36 -13.90
N VAL A 39 14.29 -0.40 -13.48
CA VAL A 39 13.80 -0.31 -12.09
C VAL A 39 12.90 -1.51 -11.75
N ALA A 40 11.99 -1.91 -12.64
CA ALA A 40 11.11 -3.06 -12.46
C ALA A 40 11.89 -4.37 -12.35
N ALA A 41 12.96 -4.54 -13.13
CA ALA A 41 13.87 -5.68 -12.97
C ALA A 41 14.56 -5.69 -11.60
N GLY A 42 15.01 -4.52 -11.12
CA GLY A 42 15.56 -4.38 -9.77
C GLY A 42 14.53 -4.69 -8.67
N LEU A 43 13.30 -4.21 -8.82
CA LEU A 43 12.19 -4.54 -7.90
C LEU A 43 11.93 -6.05 -7.87
N ARG A 44 11.88 -6.69 -9.05
CA ARG A 44 11.65 -8.14 -9.17
C ARG A 44 12.69 -8.95 -8.41
N GLU A 45 13.96 -8.56 -8.40
CA GLU A 45 15.02 -9.30 -7.70
C GLU A 45 14.79 -9.46 -6.18
N TRP A 46 13.98 -8.60 -5.56
CA TRP A 46 13.60 -8.72 -4.15
C TRP A 46 12.57 -9.84 -3.89
N TYR A 47 11.77 -10.18 -4.89
CA TYR A 47 10.74 -11.19 -4.75
C TYR A 47 11.32 -12.61 -4.88
N THR A 48 11.08 -13.43 -3.87
CA THR A 48 11.53 -14.84 -3.85
C THR A 48 10.37 -15.83 -3.86
N GLY A 49 9.12 -15.38 -3.67
CA GLY A 49 7.94 -16.23 -3.50
C GLY A 49 7.63 -17.18 -4.65
N ASP A 50 8.18 -16.98 -5.85
CA ASP A 50 8.04 -17.89 -6.99
C ASP A 50 9.12 -18.98 -7.06
N ARG A 51 10.07 -19.01 -6.12
CA ARG A 51 11.11 -20.04 -6.03
C ARG A 51 10.57 -21.31 -5.38
N PRO A 52 11.05 -22.50 -5.77
CA PRO A 52 10.68 -23.75 -5.09
C PRO A 52 10.98 -23.69 -3.58
N GLY A 53 9.96 -23.91 -2.77
CA GLY A 53 10.06 -23.92 -1.30
C GLY A 53 9.69 -22.60 -0.62
N ASP A 54 9.53 -21.51 -1.37
CA ASP A 54 9.02 -20.23 -0.86
C ASP A 54 7.48 -20.14 -1.03
N VAL A 55 6.89 -19.04 -0.54
CA VAL A 55 5.44 -18.80 -0.53
C VAL A 55 5.09 -17.70 -1.53
N PRO A 56 4.35 -17.99 -2.61
CA PRO A 56 3.92 -16.97 -3.56
C PRO A 56 3.11 -15.87 -2.88
N GLY A 57 3.40 -14.61 -3.17
CA GLY A 57 2.73 -13.48 -2.52
C GLY A 57 3.30 -13.08 -1.16
N ASN A 58 4.44 -13.64 -0.75
CA ASN A 58 5.24 -13.13 0.37
C ASN A 58 6.58 -12.56 -0.12
N LEU A 59 6.98 -11.46 0.50
CA LEU A 59 8.36 -10.96 0.43
C LEU A 59 9.18 -11.56 1.58
N PRO A 60 10.51 -11.71 1.42
CA PRO A 60 11.37 -12.09 2.54
C PRO A 60 11.37 -10.99 3.62
N ASP A 61 11.84 -11.35 4.83
CA ASP A 61 12.07 -10.36 5.89
C ASP A 61 12.90 -9.17 5.36
N PRO A 62 12.60 -7.94 5.82
CA PRO A 62 11.70 -7.57 6.93
C PRO A 62 10.31 -7.08 6.46
N TYR A 63 9.88 -7.43 5.25
CA TYR A 63 8.69 -6.84 4.64
C TYR A 63 7.39 -7.49 5.11
N TYR A 64 6.42 -6.66 5.51
CA TYR A 64 5.08 -7.14 5.84
C TYR A 64 4.32 -7.59 4.59
N TRP A 65 3.33 -8.46 4.81
CA TRP A 65 2.55 -9.11 3.76
C TRP A 65 1.84 -8.13 2.81
N TRP A 66 1.28 -7.04 3.35
CA TRP A 66 0.57 -6.03 2.56
C TRP A 66 1.47 -5.35 1.50
N LEU A 67 2.75 -5.14 1.84
CA LEU A 67 3.72 -4.50 0.94
C LEU A 67 3.97 -5.36 -0.30
N CYS A 68 3.88 -6.69 -0.17
CA CYS A 68 3.95 -7.59 -1.32
C CYS A 68 2.75 -7.42 -2.26
N GLY A 69 1.54 -7.29 -1.71
CA GLY A 69 0.34 -6.97 -2.49
C GLY A 69 0.47 -5.63 -3.22
N ALA A 70 1.04 -4.63 -2.54
CA ALA A 70 1.28 -3.31 -3.11
C ALA A 70 2.36 -3.30 -4.20
N MET A 71 3.41 -4.12 -4.06
CA MET A 71 4.44 -4.38 -5.08
C MET A 71 3.84 -4.99 -6.34
N PHE A 72 2.94 -5.97 -6.19
CA PHE A 72 2.28 -6.58 -7.35
C PHE A 72 1.39 -5.61 -8.12
N ASN A 73 0.81 -4.62 -7.44
CA ASN A 73 0.12 -3.53 -8.11
C ASN A 73 1.09 -2.67 -8.95
N SER A 74 2.33 -2.46 -8.49
CA SER A 74 3.34 -1.78 -9.31
C SER A 74 3.69 -2.54 -10.58
N PHE A 75 3.65 -3.88 -10.56
CA PHE A 75 3.83 -4.68 -11.76
C PHE A 75 2.62 -4.66 -12.69
N ILE A 76 1.39 -4.56 -12.15
CA ILE A 76 0.18 -4.34 -12.96
C ILE A 76 0.27 -2.99 -13.67
N ASP A 77 0.61 -1.93 -12.94
CA ASP A 77 0.79 -0.59 -13.51
C ASP A 77 1.93 -0.58 -14.53
N TYR A 78 3.04 -1.25 -14.25
CA TYR A 78 4.15 -1.41 -15.20
C TYR A 78 3.67 -2.02 -16.50
N TRP A 79 2.97 -3.16 -16.45
CA TRP A 79 2.40 -3.78 -17.65
C TRP A 79 1.42 -2.85 -18.36
N TYR A 80 0.53 -2.20 -17.61
CA TYR A 80 -0.49 -1.32 -18.17
C TYR A 80 0.12 -0.12 -18.93
N TYR A 81 1.10 0.56 -18.33
CA TYR A 81 1.74 1.73 -18.93
C TYR A 81 2.75 1.35 -20.03
N THR A 82 3.51 0.27 -19.84
CA THR A 82 4.64 -0.08 -20.72
C THR A 82 4.28 -1.10 -21.80
N GLY A 83 3.21 -1.87 -21.63
CA GLY A 83 2.85 -3.01 -22.47
C GLY A 83 3.72 -4.25 -22.26
N ASP A 84 4.71 -4.20 -21.37
CA ASP A 84 5.59 -5.32 -21.06
C ASP A 84 4.94 -6.26 -20.03
N ASP A 85 4.64 -7.49 -20.44
CA ASP A 85 3.92 -8.49 -19.65
C ASP A 85 4.82 -9.42 -18.83
N THR A 86 6.14 -9.14 -18.76
CA THR A 86 7.15 -9.99 -18.12
C THR A 86 6.77 -10.47 -16.71
N TYR A 87 6.07 -9.63 -15.93
CA TYR A 87 5.71 -9.92 -14.54
C TYR A 87 4.25 -10.35 -14.34
N ASN A 88 3.44 -10.47 -15.39
CA ASN A 88 2.02 -10.81 -15.26
C ASN A 88 1.80 -12.22 -14.71
N ALA A 89 2.64 -13.19 -15.09
CA ALA A 89 2.51 -14.57 -14.63
C ALA A 89 2.73 -14.69 -13.11
N ILE A 90 3.82 -14.13 -12.60
CA ILE A 90 4.14 -14.15 -11.15
C ILE A 90 3.13 -13.33 -10.34
N THR A 91 2.60 -12.26 -10.92
CA THR A 91 1.58 -11.41 -10.29
C THR A 91 0.29 -12.18 -10.07
N ARG A 92 -0.23 -12.83 -11.12
CA ARG A 92 -1.43 -13.65 -11.01
C ARG A 92 -1.25 -14.83 -10.06
N GLN A 93 -0.10 -15.50 -10.10
CA GLN A 93 0.22 -16.60 -9.19
C GLN A 93 0.18 -16.15 -7.72
N ALA A 94 0.86 -15.05 -7.41
CA ALA A 94 0.93 -14.52 -6.05
C ALA A 94 -0.44 -14.08 -5.53
N MET A 95 -1.20 -13.35 -6.35
CA MET A 95 -2.55 -12.90 -5.97
C MET A 95 -3.49 -14.07 -5.70
N VAL A 96 -3.50 -15.10 -6.57
CA VAL A 96 -4.31 -16.32 -6.33
C VAL A 96 -3.91 -17.01 -5.04
N HIS A 97 -2.61 -17.15 -4.78
CA HIS A 97 -2.11 -17.83 -3.59
C HIS A 97 -2.54 -17.14 -2.28
N GLN A 98 -2.75 -15.83 -2.32
CA GLN A 98 -3.05 -15.02 -1.14
C GLN A 98 -4.56 -14.74 -0.93
N ILE A 99 -5.45 -15.32 -1.75
CA ILE A 99 -6.91 -15.13 -1.63
C ILE A 99 -7.43 -15.50 -0.22
N GLY A 100 -6.93 -16.57 0.37
CA GLY A 100 -7.26 -16.98 1.75
C GLY A 100 -8.68 -17.52 1.95
N ASN A 101 -9.08 -17.63 3.22
CA ASN A 101 -10.40 -18.09 3.64
C ASN A 101 -10.92 -17.22 4.81
N PRO A 102 -12.00 -16.43 4.65
CA PRO A 102 -12.83 -16.31 3.44
C PRO A 102 -12.05 -15.77 2.24
N LYS A 103 -12.56 -16.02 1.03
CA LYS A 103 -11.94 -15.62 -0.25
C LYS A 103 -11.98 -14.10 -0.47
N ALA A 104 -11.23 -13.37 0.35
CA ALA A 104 -11.25 -11.91 0.44
C ALA A 104 -9.88 -11.36 0.86
N PHE A 105 -8.79 -12.01 0.44
CA PHE A 105 -7.42 -11.74 0.91
C PHE A 105 -7.31 -11.81 2.43
N MET A 106 -7.84 -12.90 3.00
CA MET A 106 -7.74 -13.21 4.42
C MET A 106 -7.09 -14.58 4.64
N PRO A 107 -5.81 -14.77 4.26
CA PRO A 107 -5.11 -16.02 4.48
C PRO A 107 -4.82 -16.22 5.98
N ASP A 108 -5.10 -17.42 6.50
CA ASP A 108 -4.97 -17.74 7.94
C ASP A 108 -3.58 -17.42 8.50
N ASN A 109 -2.52 -17.64 7.71
CA ASN A 109 -1.14 -17.39 8.10
C ASN A 109 -0.82 -15.91 8.40
N GLN A 110 -1.66 -14.97 7.95
CA GLN A 110 -1.46 -13.53 8.16
C GLN A 110 -2.29 -12.97 9.33
N THR A 111 -3.09 -13.81 9.99
CA THR A 111 -4.05 -13.42 11.04
C THR A 111 -3.45 -12.52 12.14
N SER A 112 -2.21 -12.79 12.58
CA SER A 112 -1.54 -12.04 13.65
C SER A 112 -1.13 -10.61 13.28
N THR A 113 -1.13 -10.29 11.99
CA THR A 113 -0.76 -8.96 11.47
C THR A 113 -1.84 -8.34 10.58
N LEU A 114 -2.95 -9.03 10.35
CA LEU A 114 -3.95 -8.62 9.36
C LEU A 114 -4.79 -7.42 9.82
N GLY A 115 -4.46 -6.24 9.30
CA GLY A 115 -5.28 -5.03 9.34
C GLY A 115 -6.28 -4.93 8.18
N ASN A 116 -7.20 -3.98 8.32
CA ASN A 116 -8.12 -3.63 7.24
C ASN A 116 -7.37 -2.96 6.08
N ASP A 117 -6.34 -2.17 6.38
CA ASP A 117 -5.39 -1.65 5.41
C ASP A 117 -4.60 -2.77 4.72
N ASP A 118 -4.05 -3.74 5.47
CA ASP A 118 -3.35 -4.88 4.87
C ASP A 118 -4.20 -5.61 3.82
N GLN A 119 -5.42 -5.98 4.23
CA GLN A 119 -6.40 -6.61 3.35
C GLN A 119 -6.76 -5.73 2.16
N ALA A 120 -6.95 -4.42 2.39
CA ALA A 120 -7.37 -3.48 1.36
C ALA A 120 -6.28 -3.20 0.33
N PHE A 121 -4.98 -3.26 0.67
CA PHE A 121 -3.92 -3.15 -0.32
C PHE A 121 -4.01 -4.26 -1.36
N TRP A 122 -4.25 -5.50 -0.95
CA TRP A 122 -4.52 -6.61 -1.88
C TRP A 122 -5.84 -6.43 -2.65
N GLY A 123 -6.90 -5.97 -1.98
CA GLY A 123 -8.16 -5.62 -2.64
C GLY A 123 -8.00 -4.55 -3.72
N MET A 124 -7.19 -3.51 -3.47
CA MET A 124 -6.86 -2.48 -4.44
C MET A 124 -5.98 -3.00 -5.57
N THR A 125 -5.11 -3.98 -5.33
CA THR A 125 -4.36 -4.69 -6.37
C THR A 125 -5.29 -5.48 -7.30
N ALA A 126 -6.27 -6.20 -6.74
CA ALA A 126 -7.31 -6.87 -7.53
C ALA A 126 -8.20 -5.87 -8.28
N MET A 127 -8.53 -4.74 -7.67
CA MET A 127 -9.26 -3.65 -8.33
C MET A 127 -8.46 -3.09 -9.53
N SER A 128 -7.15 -2.88 -9.37
CA SER A 128 -6.27 -2.45 -10.47
C SER A 128 -6.18 -3.49 -11.59
N ALA A 129 -6.09 -4.78 -11.24
CA ALA A 129 -6.11 -5.87 -12.22
C ALA A 129 -7.40 -5.86 -13.07
N ALA A 130 -8.55 -5.66 -12.45
CA ALA A 130 -9.83 -5.54 -13.15
C ALA A 130 -9.87 -4.29 -14.06
N GLU A 131 -9.48 -3.12 -13.53
CA GLU A 131 -9.48 -1.84 -14.25
C GLU A 131 -8.49 -1.76 -15.42
N THR A 132 -7.42 -2.57 -15.38
CA THR A 132 -6.39 -2.64 -16.43
C THR A 132 -6.57 -3.83 -17.38
N LYS A 133 -7.60 -4.66 -17.16
CA LYS A 133 -7.90 -5.87 -17.94
C LYS A 133 -6.83 -6.95 -17.85
N LEU A 134 -6.16 -7.08 -16.70
CA LEU A 134 -5.34 -8.26 -16.44
C LEU A 134 -6.26 -9.50 -16.52
N PRO A 135 -5.92 -10.54 -17.31
CA PRO A 135 -6.79 -11.70 -17.44
C PRO A 135 -7.03 -12.40 -16.10
N ASP A 136 -8.29 -12.74 -15.82
CA ASP A 136 -8.66 -13.61 -14.69
C ASP A 136 -7.96 -14.98 -14.83
N VAL A 137 -7.85 -15.70 -13.70
CA VAL A 137 -7.29 -17.06 -13.67
C VAL A 137 -8.43 -18.07 -13.69
N GLU A 138 -8.40 -18.98 -14.66
CA GLU A 138 -9.42 -20.03 -14.81
C GLU A 138 -9.53 -20.89 -13.53
N GLY A 139 -10.75 -21.11 -13.06
CA GLY A 139 -11.03 -21.90 -11.85
C GLY A 139 -10.91 -21.13 -10.53
N GLU A 140 -10.42 -19.89 -10.56
CA GLU A 140 -10.30 -19.02 -9.40
C GLU A 140 -11.32 -17.88 -9.41
N MET A 141 -11.44 -17.16 -8.29
CA MET A 141 -12.29 -15.97 -8.22
C MET A 141 -11.71 -14.85 -9.08
N SER A 142 -12.56 -14.17 -9.86
CA SER A 142 -12.15 -13.04 -10.70
C SER A 142 -11.58 -11.87 -9.89
N TRP A 143 -10.76 -11.02 -10.53
CA TRP A 143 -10.16 -9.86 -9.87
C TRP A 143 -11.20 -8.86 -9.34
N LEU A 144 -12.25 -8.58 -10.12
CA LEU A 144 -13.33 -7.72 -9.69
C LEU A 144 -14.08 -8.33 -8.48
N SER A 145 -14.37 -9.62 -8.52
CA SER A 145 -15.07 -10.30 -7.41
C SER A 145 -14.22 -10.34 -6.14
N LEU A 146 -12.88 -10.44 -6.25
CA LEU A 146 -11.98 -10.33 -5.10
C LEU A 146 -11.99 -8.92 -4.49
N ALA A 147 -12.01 -7.86 -5.30
CA ALA A 147 -12.17 -6.49 -4.80
C ALA A 147 -13.53 -6.29 -4.11
N ILE A 148 -14.60 -6.84 -4.68
CA ILE A 148 -15.94 -6.87 -4.07
C ILE A 148 -15.93 -7.65 -2.75
N ALA A 149 -15.25 -8.79 -2.68
CA ALA A 149 -15.15 -9.60 -1.47
C ALA A 149 -14.44 -8.87 -0.32
N VAL A 150 -13.36 -8.13 -0.62
CA VAL A 150 -12.71 -7.27 0.37
C VAL A 150 -13.68 -6.21 0.88
N PHE A 151 -14.39 -5.52 -0.02
CA PHE A 151 -15.41 -4.55 0.39
C PHE A 151 -16.52 -5.19 1.25
N ASN A 152 -17.08 -6.31 0.81
CA ASN A 152 -18.18 -7.00 1.48
C ASN A 152 -17.78 -7.57 2.85
N THR A 153 -16.50 -7.91 3.05
CA THR A 153 -15.99 -8.33 4.37
C THR A 153 -15.62 -7.17 5.29
N GLN A 154 -15.29 -5.99 4.74
CA GLN A 154 -14.99 -4.78 5.52
C GLN A 154 -16.25 -4.02 5.95
N ALA A 155 -17.26 -3.90 5.08
CA ALA A 155 -18.47 -3.13 5.38
C ALA A 155 -19.18 -3.55 6.69
N PRO A 156 -19.32 -4.85 7.03
CA PRO A 156 -19.88 -5.29 8.31
C PRO A 156 -19.02 -4.94 9.54
N ARG A 157 -17.73 -4.64 9.37
CA ARG A 157 -16.82 -4.24 10.45
C ARG A 157 -16.93 -2.77 10.81
N TRP A 158 -17.68 -1.99 10.02
CA TRP A 158 -17.93 -0.58 10.31
C TRP A 158 -18.58 -0.41 11.69
N ASN A 159 -17.85 0.19 12.62
CA ASN A 159 -18.25 0.21 14.02
C ASN A 159 -18.83 1.57 14.41
N THR A 160 -20.16 1.65 14.54
CA THR A 160 -20.89 2.86 14.97
C THR A 160 -20.98 3.03 16.48
N GLN A 161 -20.56 2.03 17.27
CA GLN A 161 -20.62 2.09 18.74
C GLN A 161 -19.55 3.00 19.33
N THR A 162 -18.43 3.15 18.63
CA THR A 162 -17.30 4.00 19.00
C THR A 162 -17.07 5.04 17.91
N CYS A 163 -16.77 6.28 18.32
CA CYS A 163 -16.39 7.36 17.41
C CYS A 163 -17.39 7.65 16.27
N GLY A 164 -18.67 7.28 16.42
CA GLY A 164 -19.72 7.51 15.42
C GLY A 164 -19.58 6.73 14.11
N GLY A 165 -18.66 5.76 14.04
CA GLY A 165 -18.33 5.06 12.80
C GLY A 165 -16.85 4.75 12.69
N GLY A 166 -16.41 4.34 11.50
CA GLY A 166 -15.03 4.07 11.17
C GLY A 166 -14.64 2.62 11.38
N LEU A 167 -13.77 2.14 10.49
CA LEU A 167 -13.01 0.91 10.67
C LEU A 167 -11.87 1.13 11.65
N ASN A 168 -11.65 0.11 12.47
CA ASN A 168 -10.43 -0.06 13.24
C ASN A 168 -9.26 -0.38 12.30
N TRP A 169 -8.04 -0.13 12.75
CA TRP A 169 -6.84 -0.50 12.02
C TRP A 169 -6.81 -2.01 11.84
N GLN A 170 -6.80 -2.75 12.95
CA GLN A 170 -6.74 -4.21 12.95
C GLN A 170 -8.11 -4.85 12.74
N ILE A 171 -8.15 -6.01 12.07
CA ILE A 171 -9.38 -6.81 11.91
C ILE A 171 -9.70 -7.58 13.20
N PHE A 172 -8.68 -8.15 13.82
CA PHE A 172 -8.83 -9.02 14.98
C PHE A 172 -8.57 -8.29 16.29
N ARG A 173 -9.47 -8.51 17.27
CA ARG A 173 -9.42 -7.82 18.58
C ARG A 173 -8.15 -8.07 19.38
N PHE A 174 -7.45 -9.17 19.13
CA PHE A 174 -6.21 -9.51 19.84
C PHE A 174 -4.96 -8.88 19.21
N ASN A 175 -5.07 -8.26 18.04
CA ASN A 175 -3.94 -7.58 17.41
C ASN A 175 -3.70 -6.21 18.07
N ASN A 176 -2.44 -5.87 18.24
CA ASN A 176 -2.05 -4.56 18.75
C ASN A 176 -2.50 -3.46 17.78
N GLY A 177 -3.13 -2.41 18.33
CA GLY A 177 -3.69 -1.33 17.52
C GLY A 177 -5.14 -1.55 17.09
N PHE A 178 -5.83 -2.60 17.56
CA PHE A 178 -7.27 -2.77 17.29
C PHE A 178 -8.10 -1.55 17.71
N ASP A 179 -7.81 -0.91 18.83
CA ASP A 179 -8.54 0.30 19.26
C ASP A 179 -8.15 1.58 18.50
N TYR A 180 -7.16 1.52 17.62
CA TYR A 180 -6.77 2.64 16.77
C TYR A 180 -7.63 2.66 15.51
N LYS A 181 -8.24 3.79 15.19
CA LYS A 181 -8.92 4.04 13.91
C LYS A 181 -8.06 4.99 13.10
N ASN A 182 -7.40 4.44 12.08
CA ASN A 182 -6.47 5.19 11.25
C ASN A 182 -7.10 5.62 9.92
N THR A 183 -6.47 6.62 9.30
CA THR A 183 -6.88 7.16 8.02
C THR A 183 -6.64 6.18 6.88
N ILE A 184 -5.62 5.32 6.97
CA ILE A 184 -5.32 4.39 5.89
C ILE A 184 -6.37 3.28 5.75
N SER A 185 -6.83 2.65 6.84
CA SER A 185 -7.87 1.60 6.76
C SER A 185 -9.19 2.16 6.22
N ASN A 186 -9.56 3.36 6.67
CA ASN A 186 -10.80 4.02 6.23
C ASN A 186 -10.68 4.61 4.82
N GLY A 187 -9.52 5.17 4.48
CA GLY A 187 -9.20 5.66 3.15
C GLY A 187 -9.13 4.55 2.10
N ALA A 188 -8.63 3.37 2.47
CA ALA A 188 -8.60 2.21 1.57
C ALA A 188 -9.99 1.63 1.33
N PHE A 189 -10.82 1.55 2.37
CA PHE A 189 -12.24 1.20 2.22
C PHE A 189 -12.99 2.22 1.34
N PHE A 190 -12.77 3.52 1.56
CA PHE A 190 -13.27 4.59 0.71
C PHE A 190 -12.82 4.42 -0.76
N ASN A 191 -11.54 4.14 -0.98
CA ASN A 191 -10.95 3.99 -2.32
C ASN A 191 -11.58 2.81 -3.08
N ILE A 192 -11.67 1.64 -2.44
CA ILE A 192 -12.28 0.45 -3.03
C ILE A 192 -13.75 0.73 -3.34
N ALA A 193 -14.50 1.31 -2.41
CA ALA A 193 -15.90 1.66 -2.63
C ALA A 193 -16.07 2.63 -3.81
N ALA A 194 -15.29 3.71 -3.85
CA ALA A 194 -15.33 4.68 -4.94
C ALA A 194 -15.00 4.09 -6.31
N ARG A 195 -13.98 3.22 -6.38
CA ARG A 195 -13.57 2.55 -7.62
C ARG A 195 -14.60 1.50 -8.05
N LEU A 196 -15.15 0.71 -7.13
CA LEU A 196 -16.25 -0.22 -7.41
C LEU A 196 -17.49 0.53 -7.90
N ALA A 197 -17.82 1.69 -7.33
CA ALA A 197 -18.91 2.55 -7.80
C ALA A 197 -18.70 2.96 -9.25
N LYS A 198 -17.52 3.50 -9.59
CA LYS A 198 -17.17 3.86 -10.97
C LYS A 198 -17.16 2.66 -11.92
N TYR A 199 -16.67 1.50 -11.47
CA TYR A 199 -16.54 0.31 -12.31
C TYR A 199 -17.91 -0.32 -12.60
N THR A 200 -18.79 -0.39 -11.59
CA THR A 200 -20.04 -1.16 -11.65
C THR A 200 -21.30 -0.32 -11.85
N GLY A 201 -21.22 0.99 -11.61
CA GLY A 201 -22.39 1.88 -11.59
C GLY A 201 -23.30 1.70 -10.36
N ASN A 202 -22.93 0.86 -9.38
CA ASN A 202 -23.78 0.55 -8.24
C ASN A 202 -23.73 1.65 -7.15
N ALA A 203 -24.91 2.22 -6.86
CA ALA A 203 -25.07 3.30 -5.88
C ALA A 203 -24.71 2.92 -4.44
N THR A 204 -24.83 1.65 -4.04
CA THR A 204 -24.46 1.21 -2.68
C THR A 204 -22.99 1.49 -2.38
N TYR A 205 -22.11 1.34 -3.38
CA TYR A 205 -20.70 1.67 -3.19
C TYR A 205 -20.48 3.18 -3.01
N VAL A 206 -21.27 4.03 -3.69
CA VAL A 206 -21.24 5.48 -3.48
C VAL A 206 -21.63 5.83 -2.04
N GLU A 207 -22.72 5.25 -1.53
CA GLU A 207 -23.20 5.49 -0.16
C GLU A 207 -22.13 5.13 0.88
N TRP A 208 -21.41 4.02 0.69
CA TRP A 208 -20.33 3.62 1.59
C TRP A 208 -19.08 4.48 1.44
N ALA A 209 -18.74 4.92 0.23
CA ALA A 209 -17.65 5.86 0.01
C ALA A 209 -17.95 7.21 0.69
N GLU A 210 -19.15 7.76 0.52
CA GLU A 210 -19.57 8.99 1.20
C GLU A 210 -19.57 8.82 2.72
N ARG A 211 -20.06 7.69 3.24
CA ARG A 211 -20.02 7.39 4.68
C ARG A 211 -18.59 7.40 5.23
N ALA A 212 -17.64 6.78 4.53
CA ALA A 212 -16.25 6.73 4.96
C ALA A 212 -15.57 8.10 4.89
N TRP A 213 -15.84 8.87 3.83
CA TRP A 213 -15.36 10.24 3.67
C TRP A 213 -15.88 11.15 4.79
N ASP A 214 -17.20 11.18 4.96
CA ASP A 214 -17.88 12.06 5.92
C ASP A 214 -17.47 11.72 7.35
N TRP A 215 -17.29 10.43 7.67
CA TRP A 215 -16.78 10.02 8.97
C TRP A 215 -15.38 10.58 9.23
N GLN A 216 -14.42 10.37 8.31
CA GLN A 216 -13.04 10.86 8.49
C GLN A 216 -12.97 12.39 8.61
N TYR A 217 -13.82 13.11 7.87
CA TYR A 217 -13.97 14.55 8.02
C TYR A 217 -14.56 14.93 9.39
N SER A 218 -15.62 14.24 9.82
CA SER A 218 -16.32 14.54 11.08
C SER A 218 -15.46 14.31 12.33
N VAL A 219 -14.61 13.26 12.33
CA VAL A 219 -13.68 13.00 13.43
C VAL A 219 -12.41 13.86 13.34
N GLY A 220 -12.26 14.64 12.26
CA GLY A 220 -11.14 15.57 12.06
C GLY A 220 -9.84 14.90 11.62
N LEU A 221 -9.91 13.73 10.97
CA LEU A 221 -8.76 13.12 10.30
C LEU A 221 -8.49 13.77 8.94
N ILE A 222 -9.53 14.30 8.30
CA ILE A 222 -9.43 15.20 7.15
C ILE A 222 -9.63 16.62 7.67
N SER A 223 -8.65 17.49 7.49
CA SER A 223 -8.77 18.90 7.86
C SER A 223 -9.59 19.68 6.80
N PRO A 224 -10.12 20.87 7.14
CA PRO A 224 -10.78 21.75 6.16
C PRO A 224 -9.89 22.13 4.96
N ASP A 225 -8.57 22.16 5.17
CA ASP A 225 -7.56 22.45 4.14
C ASP A 225 -7.04 21.19 3.43
N TYR A 226 -7.74 20.06 3.57
CA TYR A 226 -7.42 18.77 2.93
C TYR A 226 -6.05 18.19 3.33
N HIS A 227 -5.65 18.40 4.58
CA HIS A 227 -4.60 17.62 5.22
C HIS A 227 -5.18 16.33 5.81
N PHE A 228 -4.40 15.25 5.70
CA PHE A 228 -4.82 13.92 6.14
C PHE A 228 -3.91 13.47 7.29
N PHE A 229 -4.44 13.48 8.51
CA PHE A 229 -3.74 13.03 9.71
C PHE A 229 -3.76 11.50 9.82
N ASP A 230 -2.88 10.92 10.61
CA ASP A 230 -2.63 9.47 10.62
C ASP A 230 -3.79 8.66 11.21
N GLY A 231 -4.38 9.14 12.30
CA GLY A 231 -5.43 8.40 12.98
C GLY A 231 -5.79 8.93 14.36
N THR A 232 -6.60 8.15 15.06
CA THR A 232 -7.23 8.48 16.32
C THR A 232 -7.56 7.21 17.10
N SER A 233 -7.81 7.26 18.40
CA SER A 233 -8.09 6.06 19.22
C SER A 233 -9.48 6.07 19.83
N GLU A 234 -10.15 4.92 19.79
CA GLU A 234 -11.40 4.68 20.52
C GLU A 234 -11.24 4.90 22.02
N ARG A 235 -10.06 4.63 22.59
CA ARG A 235 -9.78 4.82 24.03
C ARG A 235 -9.92 6.27 24.48
N GLN A 236 -9.81 7.21 23.54
CA GLN A 236 -9.93 8.65 23.78
C GLN A 236 -11.18 9.23 23.07
N ASN A 237 -12.19 8.41 22.79
CA ASN A 237 -13.41 8.80 22.05
C ASN A 237 -13.10 9.51 20.72
N CYS A 238 -11.99 9.14 20.10
CA CYS A 238 -11.44 9.74 18.89
C CYS A 238 -11.21 11.28 18.95
N THR A 239 -11.01 11.83 20.14
CA THR A 239 -10.89 13.29 20.34
C THR A 239 -9.51 13.84 20.00
N GLU A 240 -8.45 13.08 20.29
CA GLU A 240 -7.06 13.40 19.95
C GLU A 240 -6.66 12.76 18.62
N LYS A 241 -5.84 13.45 17.83
CA LYS A 241 -5.40 12.99 16.51
C LYS A 241 -3.89 12.86 16.51
N ASN A 242 -3.43 11.77 15.92
CA ASN A 242 -2.04 11.67 15.48
C ASN A 242 -1.88 12.53 14.22
N HIS A 243 -1.28 13.72 14.36
CA HIS A 243 -1.13 14.69 13.28
C HIS A 243 0.01 14.39 12.30
N ILE A 244 0.65 13.23 12.39
CA ILE A 244 1.61 12.81 11.36
C ILE A 244 0.87 12.73 10.02
N GLN A 245 1.51 13.24 8.98
CA GLN A 245 0.97 13.25 7.62
C GLN A 245 1.86 12.40 6.73
N TRP A 246 1.23 11.46 6.06
CA TRP A 246 1.88 10.51 5.16
C TRP A 246 1.36 10.73 3.75
N THR A 247 2.23 10.63 2.74
CA THR A 247 1.84 10.89 1.34
C THR A 247 0.68 10.00 0.89
N TYR A 248 0.70 8.73 1.30
CA TYR A 248 -0.28 7.74 0.90
C TYR A 248 -1.71 8.04 1.39
N ASN A 249 -1.88 8.71 2.54
CA ASN A 249 -3.19 9.09 3.05
C ASN A 249 -3.82 10.16 2.17
N ALA A 250 -3.04 11.11 1.64
CA ALA A 250 -3.56 12.07 0.67
C ALA A 250 -3.84 11.40 -0.68
N GLY A 251 -2.94 10.54 -1.16
CA GLY A 251 -3.07 9.89 -2.47
C GLY A 251 -4.26 8.93 -2.56
N ILE A 252 -4.53 8.14 -1.52
CA ILE A 252 -5.62 7.15 -1.53
C ILE A 252 -7.00 7.83 -1.62
N HIS A 253 -7.13 8.97 -0.96
CA HIS A 253 -8.32 9.82 -1.04
C HIS A 253 -8.40 10.57 -2.37
N MET A 254 -7.27 11.05 -2.90
CA MET A 254 -7.23 11.71 -4.21
C MET A 254 -7.81 10.83 -5.31
N SER A 255 -7.38 9.57 -5.40
CA SER A 255 -7.85 8.64 -6.43
C SER A 255 -9.31 8.21 -6.23
N GLY A 256 -9.75 7.99 -4.99
CA GLY A 256 -11.17 7.70 -4.71
C GLY A 256 -12.10 8.86 -5.08
N VAL A 257 -11.72 10.09 -4.73
CA VAL A 257 -12.47 11.29 -5.14
C VAL A 257 -12.49 11.44 -6.67
N ALA A 258 -11.38 11.16 -7.35
CA ALA A 258 -11.31 11.20 -8.80
C ALA A 258 -12.27 10.18 -9.46
N ALA A 259 -12.39 8.98 -8.88
CA ALA A 259 -13.33 7.96 -9.35
C ALA A 259 -14.80 8.43 -9.21
N LEU A 260 -15.17 8.99 -8.06
CA LEU A 260 -16.53 9.52 -7.83
C LEU A 260 -16.84 10.74 -8.69
N TRP A 261 -15.86 11.63 -8.91
CA TRP A 261 -15.99 12.73 -9.86
C TRP A 261 -16.29 12.22 -11.27
N ASN A 262 -15.48 11.26 -11.75
CA ASN A 262 -15.62 10.69 -13.09
C ASN A 262 -16.99 10.02 -13.30
N MET A 263 -17.44 9.25 -12.31
CA MET A 263 -18.76 8.62 -12.31
C MET A 263 -19.87 9.67 -12.34
N SER A 264 -19.76 10.72 -11.53
CA SER A 264 -20.77 11.79 -11.46
C SER A 264 -20.90 12.54 -12.78
N GLU A 265 -19.78 12.86 -13.44
CA GLU A 265 -19.76 13.47 -14.77
C GLU A 265 -20.39 12.55 -15.82
N THR A 266 -20.05 11.26 -15.80
CA THR A 266 -20.59 10.25 -16.73
C THR A 266 -22.11 10.12 -16.58
N ASN A 267 -22.62 10.21 -15.36
CA ASN A 267 -24.04 10.14 -15.06
C ASN A 267 -24.79 11.47 -15.25
N GLY A 268 -24.08 12.58 -15.53
CA GLY A 268 -24.69 13.90 -15.66
C GLY A 268 -25.14 14.53 -14.33
N ASP A 269 -24.64 14.04 -13.19
CA ASP A 269 -24.90 14.62 -11.86
C ASP A 269 -23.94 15.79 -11.60
N ALA A 270 -24.35 16.97 -12.06
CA ALA A 270 -23.55 18.19 -11.96
C ALA A 270 -23.30 18.62 -10.50
N GLU A 271 -24.19 18.30 -9.56
CA GLU A 271 -24.01 18.67 -8.16
C GLU A 271 -22.94 17.79 -7.51
N ALA A 272 -23.05 16.46 -7.65
CA ALA A 272 -22.04 15.54 -7.15
C ALA A 272 -20.68 15.79 -7.82
N ALA A 273 -20.65 16.00 -9.13
CA ALA A 273 -19.43 16.33 -9.85
C ALA A 273 -18.80 17.64 -9.36
N GLY A 274 -19.60 18.68 -9.08
CA GLY A 274 -19.13 19.93 -8.49
C GLY A 274 -18.47 19.72 -7.13
N ARG A 275 -19.13 18.98 -6.23
CA ARG A 275 -18.61 18.67 -4.88
C ARG A 275 -17.30 17.88 -4.95
N TRP A 276 -17.24 16.83 -5.76
CA TRP A 276 -16.02 16.02 -5.90
C TRP A 276 -14.89 16.77 -6.58
N ARG A 277 -15.20 17.67 -7.52
CA ARG A 277 -14.21 18.55 -8.17
C ARG A 277 -13.54 19.49 -7.17
N GLU A 278 -14.32 20.12 -6.30
CA GLU A 278 -13.80 20.98 -5.23
C GLU A 278 -12.88 20.19 -4.30
N ARG A 279 -13.35 19.05 -3.79
CA ARG A 279 -12.58 18.15 -2.92
C ARG A 279 -11.27 17.72 -3.59
N LEU A 280 -11.32 17.28 -4.85
CA LEU A 280 -10.13 16.86 -5.60
C LEU A 280 -9.12 18.00 -5.74
N GLY A 281 -9.62 19.20 -6.05
CA GLY A 281 -8.80 20.39 -6.17
C GLY A 281 -8.11 20.76 -4.85
N GLY A 282 -8.83 20.63 -3.73
CA GLY A 282 -8.30 20.80 -2.37
C GLY A 282 -7.21 19.79 -2.05
N ILE A 283 -7.44 18.51 -2.27
CA ILE A 283 -6.45 17.45 -2.02
C ILE A 283 -5.16 17.69 -2.82
N ILE A 284 -5.27 18.02 -4.12
CA ILE A 284 -4.09 18.30 -4.96
C ILE A 284 -3.25 19.44 -4.38
N ASN A 285 -3.87 20.51 -3.88
CA ASN A 285 -3.16 21.59 -3.19
C ASN A 285 -2.57 21.11 -1.84
N GLY A 286 -3.34 20.35 -1.06
CA GLY A 286 -2.89 19.80 0.22
C GLY A 286 -1.63 18.93 0.09
N THR A 287 -1.42 18.29 -1.07
CA THR A 287 -0.19 17.52 -1.33
C THR A 287 1.09 18.37 -1.41
N ASP A 288 1.00 19.70 -1.54
CA ASP A 288 2.17 20.60 -1.66
C ASP A 288 3.17 20.42 -0.51
N ILE A 289 2.69 20.05 0.68
CA ILE A 289 3.56 19.77 1.84
C ILE A 289 4.57 18.65 1.58
N PHE A 290 4.24 17.71 0.70
CA PHE A 290 5.07 16.55 0.37
C PHE A 290 6.04 16.82 -0.78
N PHE A 291 6.17 18.07 -1.20
CA PHE A 291 7.13 18.49 -2.22
C PHE A 291 8.05 19.54 -1.61
N ASN A 292 9.36 19.30 -1.71
CA ASN A 292 10.35 20.19 -1.15
C ASN A 292 10.19 21.61 -1.69
N ALA A 293 10.19 22.62 -0.80
CA ALA A 293 10.18 24.03 -1.20
C ALA A 293 11.59 24.57 -1.46
N GLU A 294 12.56 24.13 -0.65
CA GLU A 294 13.95 24.61 -0.68
C GLU A 294 14.95 23.44 -0.81
N GLY A 295 16.12 23.72 -1.37
CA GLY A 295 17.19 22.73 -1.59
C GLY A 295 16.96 21.82 -2.80
N ALA A 296 15.78 21.22 -2.91
CA ALA A 296 15.37 20.41 -4.07
C ALA A 296 13.92 20.72 -4.50
N PRO A 297 13.62 21.94 -4.98
CA PRO A 297 12.25 22.38 -5.23
C PRO A 297 11.42 21.42 -6.08
N GLY A 298 10.24 21.05 -5.61
CA GLY A 298 9.30 20.19 -6.33
C GLY A 298 9.60 18.69 -6.29
N VAL A 299 10.65 18.24 -5.59
CA VAL A 299 10.94 16.81 -5.41
C VAL A 299 10.11 16.25 -4.25
N MET A 300 9.41 15.13 -4.50
CA MET A 300 8.56 14.44 -3.50
C MET A 300 9.36 13.91 -2.31
N ILE A 301 8.79 14.00 -1.10
CA ILE A 301 9.43 13.64 0.16
C ILE A 301 8.42 13.12 1.21
N GLU A 302 8.79 12.09 1.97
CA GLU A 302 8.09 11.76 3.21
C GLU A 302 8.50 12.72 4.34
N MET A 303 7.71 13.78 4.52
CA MET A 303 8.05 14.87 5.43
C MET A 303 8.31 14.44 6.87
N ALA A 304 7.62 13.39 7.35
CA ALA A 304 7.73 12.94 8.74
C ALA A 304 9.06 12.21 9.06
N CYS A 305 9.65 11.53 8.07
CA CYS A 305 10.73 10.56 8.34
C CYS A 305 11.93 10.63 7.38
N GLU A 306 11.79 11.20 6.18
CA GLU A 306 12.83 11.07 5.15
C GLU A 306 14.06 11.93 5.46
N ARG A 307 13.86 13.13 6.02
CA ARG A 307 14.96 14.05 6.35
C ARG A 307 15.80 13.61 7.55
N ASN A 308 15.17 12.98 8.53
CA ASN A 308 15.84 12.49 9.74
C ASN A 308 16.33 11.04 9.58
N GLY A 309 15.95 10.35 8.50
CA GLY A 309 16.36 8.98 8.22
C GLY A 309 15.72 7.93 9.11
N LEU A 310 14.51 8.22 9.59
CA LEU A 310 13.77 7.33 10.48
C LEU A 310 12.61 6.62 9.77
N CYS A 311 12.55 6.65 8.43
CA CYS A 311 11.53 5.90 7.71
C CYS A 311 11.76 4.39 7.91
N ASP A 312 10.73 3.71 8.40
CA ASP A 312 10.70 2.24 8.44
C ASP A 312 10.42 1.64 7.04
N HIS A 313 10.41 0.32 6.93
CA HIS A 313 10.24 -0.37 5.65
C HIS A 313 8.90 -0.08 4.96
N ASP A 314 7.86 0.25 5.74
CA ASP A 314 6.53 0.58 5.24
C ASP A 314 6.55 1.99 4.67
N GLN A 315 7.02 2.96 5.45
CA GLN A 315 7.04 4.38 5.11
C GLN A 315 7.87 4.69 3.87
N ARG A 316 8.92 3.90 3.62
CA ARG A 316 9.75 4.01 2.40
C ARG A 316 9.00 3.70 1.11
N SER A 317 7.85 3.04 1.18
CA SER A 317 7.01 2.75 0.03
C SER A 317 5.92 3.80 -0.25
N PHE A 318 5.69 4.74 0.66
CA PHE A 318 4.50 5.61 0.61
C PHE A 318 4.48 6.55 -0.61
N LYS A 319 5.64 7.07 -1.04
CA LYS A 319 5.79 7.86 -2.27
C LYS A 319 5.37 7.10 -3.52
N ALA A 320 5.51 5.77 -3.54
CA ALA A 320 5.05 4.93 -4.62
C ALA A 320 3.53 5.09 -4.81
N TYR A 321 2.78 5.04 -3.70
CA TYR A 321 1.33 5.06 -3.74
C TYR A 321 0.78 6.44 -4.09
N LEU A 322 1.37 7.51 -3.56
CA LEU A 322 1.01 8.85 -3.99
C LEU A 322 1.22 9.02 -5.50
N SER A 323 2.34 8.52 -6.03
CA SER A 323 2.64 8.57 -7.47
C SER A 323 1.63 7.78 -8.31
N ARG A 324 1.32 6.55 -7.91
CA ARG A 324 0.28 5.71 -8.53
C ARG A 324 -1.06 6.40 -8.57
N TRP A 325 -1.52 6.89 -7.42
CA TRP A 325 -2.85 7.50 -7.31
C TRP A 325 -2.93 8.87 -7.98
N MET A 326 -1.81 9.60 -8.10
CA MET A 326 -1.71 10.76 -8.98
C MET A 326 -1.90 10.38 -10.45
N GLY A 327 -1.30 9.29 -10.93
CA GLY A 327 -1.53 8.79 -12.29
C GLY A 327 -2.97 8.36 -12.53
N TYR A 328 -3.55 7.55 -11.63
CA TYR A 328 -4.97 7.19 -11.68
C TYR A 328 -5.89 8.42 -11.73
N THR A 329 -5.56 9.45 -10.94
CA THR A 329 -6.31 10.71 -10.88
C THR A 329 -6.23 11.46 -12.20
N MET A 330 -5.07 11.52 -12.86
CA MET A 330 -4.96 12.14 -14.18
C MET A 330 -5.75 11.39 -15.26
N LEU A 331 -5.83 10.05 -15.16
CA LEU A 331 -6.62 9.23 -16.08
C LEU A 331 -8.14 9.39 -15.85
N SER A 332 -8.57 9.43 -14.60
CA SER A 332 -10.00 9.51 -14.24
C SER A 332 -10.53 10.94 -14.27
N ALA A 333 -9.70 11.93 -13.98
CA ALA A 333 -10.02 13.35 -13.96
C ALA A 333 -9.01 14.17 -14.77
N PRO A 334 -9.06 14.13 -16.12
CA PRO A 334 -8.02 14.72 -16.98
C PRO A 334 -7.73 16.21 -16.77
N TRP A 335 -8.70 16.98 -16.26
CA TRP A 335 -8.51 18.41 -15.93
C TRP A 335 -7.48 18.65 -14.80
N THR A 336 -7.12 17.61 -14.04
CA THR A 336 -6.11 17.69 -12.96
C THR A 336 -4.67 17.62 -13.49
N ARG A 337 -4.50 17.22 -14.75
CA ARG A 337 -3.20 16.87 -15.34
C ARG A 337 -2.17 17.98 -15.24
N ASP A 338 -2.55 19.21 -15.56
CA ASP A 338 -1.64 20.37 -15.54
C ASP A 338 -1.09 20.68 -14.14
N ARG A 339 -1.76 20.22 -13.09
CA ARG A 339 -1.36 20.41 -11.69
C ARG A 339 -0.55 19.24 -11.14
N ILE A 340 -0.82 18.04 -11.62
CA ILE A 340 -0.20 16.79 -11.12
C ILE A 340 1.06 16.43 -11.91
N MET A 341 1.01 16.46 -13.25
CA MET A 341 2.10 16.03 -14.11
C MET A 341 3.44 16.73 -13.80
N PRO A 342 3.50 18.06 -13.56
CA PRO A 342 4.76 18.72 -13.21
C PRO A 342 5.41 18.17 -11.93
N LYS A 343 4.59 17.79 -10.93
CA LYS A 343 5.08 17.23 -9.65
C LYS A 343 5.75 15.87 -9.85
N LEU A 344 5.12 15.00 -10.65
CA LEU A 344 5.68 13.68 -10.99
C LEU A 344 6.94 13.82 -11.84
N ARG A 345 6.94 14.69 -12.86
CA ARG A 345 8.11 14.90 -13.73
C ARG A 345 9.36 15.33 -12.97
N THR A 346 9.23 16.32 -12.09
CA THR A 346 10.36 16.77 -11.27
C THR A 346 10.87 15.65 -10.35
N SER A 347 9.95 14.91 -9.72
CA SER A 347 10.31 13.83 -8.80
C SER A 347 10.93 12.63 -9.53
N ALA A 348 10.42 12.27 -10.70
CA ALA A 348 10.93 11.18 -11.54
C ALA A 348 12.33 11.47 -12.05
N ALA A 349 12.59 12.70 -12.51
CA ALA A 349 13.93 13.12 -12.92
C ALA A 349 14.93 13.03 -11.75
N ALA A 350 14.53 13.47 -10.55
CA ALA A 350 15.36 13.38 -9.35
C ALA A 350 15.60 11.92 -8.90
N ALA A 351 14.58 11.06 -8.99
CA ALA A 351 14.69 9.64 -8.69
C ALA A 351 15.66 8.94 -9.66
N ALA A 352 15.54 9.20 -10.97
CA ALA A 352 16.38 8.58 -11.99
C ALA A 352 17.88 8.89 -11.81
N GLN A 353 18.21 10.13 -11.40
CA GLN A 353 19.59 10.57 -11.19
C GLN A 353 20.37 9.75 -10.15
N GLN A 354 19.68 9.14 -9.19
CA GLN A 354 20.30 8.32 -8.14
C GLN A 354 20.08 6.81 -8.36
N CYS A 355 19.23 6.44 -9.32
CA CYS A 355 18.94 5.06 -9.64
C CYS A 355 19.98 4.43 -10.55
N SER A 356 20.18 3.12 -10.45
CA SER A 356 20.92 2.28 -11.37
C SER A 356 20.25 0.90 -11.50
N ALA A 357 20.85 -0.02 -12.26
CA ALA A 357 20.34 -1.39 -12.39
C ALA A 357 20.50 -2.23 -11.10
N GLY A 358 19.65 -3.26 -10.96
CA GLY A 358 19.69 -4.26 -9.88
C GLY A 358 18.88 -3.89 -8.63
N LYS A 359 18.70 -4.84 -7.71
CA LYS A 359 17.85 -4.67 -6.52
C LYS A 359 18.21 -3.50 -5.60
N GLY A 360 19.50 -3.13 -5.53
CA GLY A 360 19.99 -1.98 -4.77
C GLY A 360 20.14 -0.71 -5.61
N GLY A 361 19.52 -0.68 -6.79
CA GLY A 361 19.71 0.36 -7.78
C GLY A 361 19.18 1.73 -7.37
N CYS A 362 18.07 1.78 -6.64
CA CYS A 362 17.41 3.03 -6.25
C CYS A 362 17.37 3.20 -4.73
N GLY A 363 17.62 4.43 -4.29
CA GLY A 363 17.45 4.92 -2.94
C GLY A 363 16.19 5.77 -2.74
N LEU A 364 15.98 6.22 -1.50
CA LEU A 364 14.77 6.94 -1.10
C LEU A 364 14.88 8.45 -1.28
N ARG A 365 16.02 9.05 -0.90
CA ARG A 365 16.18 10.50 -0.77
C ARG A 365 16.57 11.20 -2.06
N TRP A 366 15.60 11.34 -2.95
CA TRP A 366 15.78 11.98 -4.27
C TRP A 366 16.19 13.46 -4.19
N TRP A 367 15.96 14.12 -3.06
CA TRP A 367 16.36 15.50 -2.82
C TRP A 367 17.89 15.69 -2.62
N ARG A 368 18.69 14.62 -2.60
CA ARG A 368 20.15 14.67 -2.43
C ARG A 368 20.95 14.87 -3.73
N GLY A 369 20.33 15.35 -4.80
CA GLY A 369 21.01 15.75 -6.04
C GLY A 369 21.75 14.61 -6.74
N GLY A 370 21.07 13.47 -6.95
CA GLY A 370 21.61 12.31 -7.66
C GLY A 370 22.48 11.37 -6.81
N VAL A 371 22.67 11.66 -5.53
CA VAL A 371 23.39 10.75 -4.62
C VAL A 371 22.45 9.68 -4.10
N ASN A 372 22.68 8.42 -4.47
CA ASN A 372 22.03 7.27 -3.82
C ASN A 372 22.44 7.23 -2.34
N ASP A 373 21.45 7.21 -1.45
CA ASP A 373 21.64 7.30 -0.01
C ASP A 373 21.97 5.97 0.66
N GLY A 374 21.96 4.86 -0.10
CA GLY A 374 22.21 3.52 0.40
C GLY A 374 21.01 2.90 1.13
N GLU A 375 19.88 3.61 1.24
CA GLU A 375 18.62 3.02 1.67
C GLU A 375 18.05 2.24 0.50
N VAL A 376 18.21 0.92 0.51
CA VAL A 376 17.79 0.06 -0.59
C VAL A 376 16.76 -0.95 -0.11
N GLY A 377 15.74 -1.17 -0.94
CA GLY A 377 14.66 -2.07 -0.59
C GLY A 377 13.52 -2.04 -1.59
N VAL A 378 12.45 -2.77 -1.25
CA VAL A 378 11.23 -2.88 -2.04
C VAL A 378 10.54 -1.52 -2.16
N GLY A 379 10.42 -0.78 -1.06
CA GLY A 379 9.72 0.52 -1.04
C GLY A 379 10.43 1.58 -1.89
N GLU A 380 11.75 1.61 -1.86
CA GLU A 380 12.57 2.55 -2.62
C GLU A 380 12.48 2.28 -4.13
N GLN A 381 12.55 1.01 -4.53
CA GLN A 381 12.35 0.58 -5.92
C GLN A 381 10.93 0.83 -6.41
N MET A 382 9.92 0.50 -5.60
CA MET A 382 8.51 0.81 -5.92
C MET A 382 8.29 2.31 -6.10
N SER A 383 8.85 3.13 -5.20
CA SER A 383 8.71 4.58 -5.27
C SER A 383 9.30 5.15 -6.56
N ALA A 384 10.50 4.68 -6.93
CA ALA A 384 11.14 5.07 -8.19
C ALA A 384 10.37 4.57 -9.42
N LEU A 385 9.87 3.33 -9.39
CA LEU A 385 9.11 2.75 -10.50
C LEU A 385 7.81 3.52 -10.73
N GLU A 386 7.02 3.73 -9.68
CA GLU A 386 5.72 4.41 -9.78
C GLU A 386 5.87 5.85 -10.25
N VAL A 387 6.80 6.62 -9.70
CA VAL A 387 6.96 8.02 -10.10
C VAL A 387 7.35 8.16 -11.57
N MET A 388 8.13 7.20 -12.11
CA MET A 388 8.54 7.19 -13.52
C MET A 388 7.45 6.68 -14.45
N GLN A 389 6.82 5.53 -14.15
CA GLN A 389 5.86 4.91 -15.06
C GLN A 389 4.57 5.72 -15.21
N ASN A 390 4.15 6.44 -14.15
CA ASN A 390 2.99 7.33 -14.22
C ASN A 390 3.23 8.58 -15.11
N LEU A 391 4.43 8.78 -15.65
CA LEU A 391 4.65 9.75 -16.74
C LEU A 391 4.05 9.28 -18.09
N LEU A 392 3.76 7.99 -18.23
CA LEU A 392 3.18 7.37 -19.43
C LEU A 392 1.65 7.43 -19.47
N VAL A 393 0.98 8.22 -18.62
CA VAL A 393 -0.50 8.30 -18.59
C VAL A 393 -1.13 8.65 -19.94
N ASP A 394 -0.43 9.36 -20.81
CA ASP A 394 -0.90 9.68 -22.18
C ASP A 394 -0.87 8.50 -23.14
N GLN A 395 -0.20 7.42 -22.76
CA GLN A 395 0.00 6.25 -23.60
C GLN A 395 -1.10 5.19 -23.39
N VAL A 396 -2.05 5.45 -22.48
CA VAL A 396 -3.09 4.51 -22.06
C VAL A 396 -4.46 5.18 -21.98
N SER A 397 -5.54 4.40 -22.01
CA SER A 397 -6.92 4.92 -22.11
C SER A 397 -7.59 5.25 -20.77
N GLY A 398 -6.97 4.87 -19.66
CA GLY A 398 -7.58 4.94 -18.33
C GLY A 398 -8.30 3.64 -17.90
N PRO A 399 -8.73 3.60 -16.62
CA PRO A 399 -9.32 2.42 -15.98
C PRO A 399 -10.72 2.12 -16.52
N VAL A 400 -10.95 0.87 -16.94
CA VAL A 400 -12.26 0.43 -17.46
C VAL A 400 -13.27 0.12 -16.35
N GLY A 401 -14.51 -0.08 -16.76
CA GLY A 401 -15.64 -0.58 -15.97
C GLY A 401 -16.44 -1.61 -16.77
N LEU A 402 -17.57 -2.07 -16.21
CA LEU A 402 -18.42 -3.10 -16.83
C LEU A 402 -18.85 -2.68 -18.25
N ASP A 403 -19.32 -1.44 -18.41
CA ASP A 403 -19.84 -0.94 -19.68
C ASP A 403 -18.76 -0.32 -20.59
N THR A 404 -17.50 -0.26 -20.14
CA THR A 404 -16.37 0.31 -20.89
C THR A 404 -15.28 -0.72 -21.21
N GLY A 405 -15.68 -1.99 -21.28
CA GLY A 405 -14.85 -3.09 -21.78
C GLY A 405 -13.99 -3.78 -20.74
N GLY A 406 -14.39 -3.72 -19.46
CA GLY A 406 -13.91 -4.61 -18.40
C GLY A 406 -14.19 -6.06 -18.73
N ILE A 407 -13.23 -6.93 -18.42
CA ILE A 407 -13.31 -8.37 -18.73
C ILE A 407 -13.46 -9.25 -17.50
N SER A 408 -13.23 -8.69 -16.30
CA SER A 408 -13.24 -9.45 -15.06
C SER A 408 -14.68 -9.71 -14.61
N GLU A 409 -15.00 -10.96 -14.25
CA GLU A 409 -16.36 -11.35 -13.91
C GLU A 409 -16.88 -10.61 -12.67
N ASN A 410 -18.18 -10.29 -12.65
CA ASN A 410 -18.82 -9.58 -11.54
C ASN A 410 -19.68 -10.55 -10.71
N ASP A 411 -19.21 -10.89 -9.52
CA ASP A 411 -20.01 -11.52 -8.47
C ASP A 411 -20.27 -10.53 -7.31
N PRO A 412 -21.43 -9.85 -7.29
CA PRO A 412 -21.79 -8.92 -6.21
C PRO A 412 -21.88 -9.57 -4.83
N THR A 413 -22.01 -10.90 -4.76
CA THR A 413 -22.16 -11.65 -3.50
C THR A 413 -20.83 -12.12 -2.92
N ALA A 414 -19.72 -11.98 -3.66
CA ALA A 414 -18.41 -12.43 -3.25
C ALA A 414 -18.06 -11.92 -1.82
N GLY A 415 -17.55 -12.81 -0.96
CA GLY A 415 -17.18 -12.50 0.42
C GLY A 415 -18.33 -12.25 1.41
N SER A 416 -19.60 -12.30 0.97
CA SER A 416 -20.76 -12.05 1.84
C SER A 416 -21.03 -13.17 2.85
N ASP A 417 -20.52 -14.37 2.58
CA ASP A 417 -20.50 -15.53 3.49
C ASP A 417 -19.45 -15.40 4.60
N GLY A 418 -18.44 -14.54 4.41
CA GLY A 418 -17.37 -14.24 5.37
C GLY A 418 -17.78 -13.32 6.54
N GLY A 419 -19.05 -12.92 6.62
CA GLY A 419 -19.58 -11.94 7.60
C GLY A 419 -19.41 -12.32 9.07
N ASN A 420 -19.03 -13.57 9.36
CA ASN A 420 -18.45 -13.94 10.63
C ASN A 420 -17.18 -14.72 10.34
N VAL A 421 -16.01 -14.11 10.54
CA VAL A 421 -14.79 -14.89 10.79
C VAL A 421 -15.06 -15.63 12.10
N ARG A 422 -15.69 -16.81 11.99
CA ARG A 422 -15.83 -17.73 13.10
C ARG A 422 -14.41 -18.18 13.38
N ILE A 423 -13.85 -17.69 14.48
CA ILE A 423 -12.76 -18.37 15.12
C ILE A 423 -13.34 -19.69 15.61
N GLU A 424 -13.33 -20.70 14.74
CA GLU A 424 -13.58 -22.08 15.14
C GLU A 424 -12.36 -22.50 15.96
N HIS A 425 -12.51 -22.37 17.28
CA HIS A 425 -11.58 -23.02 18.18
C HIS A 425 -11.77 -24.52 18.03
N ASP A 426 -10.67 -25.25 17.83
CA ASP A 426 -10.69 -26.70 17.96
C ASP A 426 -11.33 -27.09 19.30
N ALA A 427 -12.10 -28.17 19.29
CA ALA A 427 -12.72 -28.67 20.50
C ALA A 427 -11.61 -29.06 21.49
N ILE A 428 -11.58 -28.39 22.66
CA ILE A 428 -10.61 -28.66 23.72
C ILE A 428 -10.65 -30.15 24.07
N THR A 429 -9.57 -30.85 23.75
CA THR A 429 -9.48 -32.29 23.98
C THR A 429 -9.18 -32.60 25.44
N THR A 430 -9.38 -33.86 25.86
CA THR A 430 -8.91 -34.32 27.17
C THR A 430 -7.39 -34.17 27.30
N GLY A 431 -6.64 -34.28 26.20
CA GLY A 431 -5.20 -34.06 26.14
C GLY A 431 -4.82 -32.62 26.47
N ASP A 432 -5.51 -31.64 25.89
CA ASP A 432 -5.27 -30.21 26.14
C ASP A 432 -5.54 -29.84 27.59
N LYS A 433 -6.63 -30.37 28.18
CA LYS A 433 -6.95 -30.18 29.60
C LYS A 433 -5.89 -30.78 30.51
N ALA A 434 -5.40 -31.98 30.19
CA ALA A 434 -4.35 -32.64 30.94
C ALA A 434 -3.03 -31.84 30.86
N GLY A 435 -2.64 -31.41 29.65
CA GLY A 435 -1.46 -30.59 29.43
C GLY A 435 -1.51 -29.26 30.17
N ALA A 436 -2.64 -28.54 30.10
CA ALA A 436 -2.85 -27.29 30.81
C ALA A 436 -2.81 -27.47 32.33
N ALA A 437 -3.40 -28.54 32.86
CA ALA A 437 -3.35 -28.85 34.29
C ALA A 437 -1.92 -29.17 34.76
N ILE A 438 -1.17 -29.99 34.01
CA ILE A 438 0.23 -30.32 34.30
C ILE A 438 1.07 -29.05 34.29
N LEU A 439 0.95 -28.21 33.25
CA LEU A 439 1.71 -26.96 33.15
C LEU A 439 1.40 -26.03 34.33
N THR A 440 0.12 -25.91 34.70
CA THR A 440 -0.33 -25.11 35.84
C THR A 440 0.30 -25.61 37.14
N ILE A 441 0.28 -26.93 37.39
CA ILE A 441 0.88 -27.55 38.57
C ILE A 441 2.39 -27.30 38.61
N VAL A 442 3.08 -27.43 37.47
CA VAL A 442 4.52 -27.17 37.37
C VAL A 442 4.84 -25.72 37.69
N VAL A 443 4.12 -24.76 37.10
CA VAL A 443 4.31 -23.33 37.37
C VAL A 443 4.06 -23.01 38.84
N PHE A 444 2.99 -23.55 39.44
CA PHE A 444 2.72 -23.39 40.87
C PHE A 444 3.82 -24.01 41.74
N ALA A 445 4.32 -25.20 41.39
CA ALA A 445 5.40 -25.85 42.11
C ALA A 445 6.72 -25.06 42.03
N VAL A 446 7.02 -24.46 40.87
CA VAL A 446 8.18 -23.58 40.70
C VAL A 446 8.01 -22.29 41.51
N PHE A 447 6.83 -21.66 41.49
CA PHE A 447 6.56 -20.46 42.27
C PHE A 447 6.65 -20.71 43.78
N LEU A 448 6.00 -21.77 44.28
CA LEU A 448 6.01 -22.13 45.69
C LEU A 448 7.39 -22.65 46.14
N GLY A 449 8.08 -23.43 45.30
CA GLY A 449 9.42 -23.92 45.57
C GLY A 449 10.45 -22.79 45.58
N GLY A 450 10.37 -21.87 44.62
CA GLY A 450 11.20 -20.66 44.58
C GLY A 450 10.93 -19.73 45.76
N GLY A 451 9.66 -19.49 46.08
CA GLY A 451 9.27 -18.71 47.27
C GLY A 451 9.72 -19.35 48.58
N GLY A 452 9.56 -20.68 48.71
CA GLY A 452 10.03 -21.43 49.87
C GLY A 452 11.55 -21.43 50.01
N TRP A 453 12.29 -21.56 48.91
CA TRP A 453 13.76 -21.47 48.92
C TRP A 453 14.23 -20.08 49.36
N LEU A 454 13.60 -19.01 48.87
CA LEU A 454 13.92 -17.64 49.28
C LEU A 454 13.68 -17.43 50.78
N ILE A 455 12.56 -17.93 51.32
CA ILE A 455 12.22 -17.80 52.75
C ILE A 455 13.15 -18.63 53.64
N MET A 456 13.64 -19.79 53.17
CA MET A 456 14.59 -20.62 53.91
C MET A 456 16.06 -20.20 53.73
N SER A 457 16.33 -19.19 52.90
CA SER A 457 17.68 -18.69 52.63
C SER A 457 18.11 -17.51 53.51
N GLU A 458 17.33 -17.19 54.55
CA GLU A 458 17.73 -16.32 55.68
C GLU A 458 18.35 -17.10 56.85
#